data_AF-A0A1T4XJE1-F1
#
_entry.id   AF-A0A1T4XJE1-F1
#
_cell.length_a   1.000
_cell.length_b   1.000
_cell.length_c   1.000
_cell.angle_alpha   90.00
_cell.angle_beta   90.00
_cell.angle_gamma   90.00
#
_symmetry.space_group_name_H-M   'P 1'
#
loop_
_entity.id
_entity.type
_entity.pdbx_description
1 polymer ?
#
loop_
_entity_poly.entity_id
_entity_poly.type
_entity_poly.pdbx_seq_one_letter_code
_entity_poly.pdbx_strand_id
1 'polypeptide(L)' 'MRINKKIFLISLMVTILIIIISSIQRNYDNKSFKMLYKVQAGEKLTDIARKFDVDVETIEDINNCGEYIAEGTILEIPID' A
#
# COMPACT_ATOMS: atom_id res chain seq x y z
N MET A 1 38.80 -4.58 31.74
CA MET A 1 38.94 -4.67 30.26
C MET A 1 38.62 -3.30 29.65
N ARG A 2 39.57 -2.64 28.99
CA ARG A 2 39.33 -1.34 28.33
C ARG A 2 38.74 -1.59 26.94
N ILE A 3 37.45 -1.33 26.76
CA ILE A 3 36.80 -1.42 25.44
C ILE A 3 37.38 -0.32 24.55
N ASN A 4 37.80 -0.66 23.33
CA ASN A 4 38.32 0.31 22.39
C ASN A 4 37.18 1.26 21.97
N LYS A 5 37.34 2.56 22.22
CA LYS A 5 36.34 3.59 21.86
C LYS A 5 35.93 3.50 20.38
N LYS A 6 36.84 3.10 19.48
CA LYS A 6 36.54 2.87 18.06
C LYS A 6 35.55 1.72 17.84
N ILE A 7 35.72 0.61 18.55
CA ILE A 7 34.83 -0.56 18.47
C ILE A 7 33.43 -0.20 19.00
N PHE A 8 33.38 0.56 20.10
CA PHE A 8 32.12 1.07 20.64
C PHE A 8 31.40 1.99 19.65
N LEU A 9 32.12 2.92 19.02
CA LEU A 9 31.55 3.82 18.02
C LEU A 9 31.04 3.08 16.77
N ILE A 10 31.79 2.08 16.29
CA ILE A 10 31.34 1.23 15.17
C ILE A 10 30.06 0.48 15.54
N SER A 11 30.01 -0.13 16.72
CA SER A 11 28.81 -0.81 17.22
C SER A 11 27.61 0.15 17.31
N LEU A 12 27.83 1.38 17.80
CA LEU A 12 26.80 2.41 17.90
C LEU A 12 26.28 2.81 16.52
N MET A 13 27.17 3.03 15.55
CA MET A 13 26.77 3.35 14.18
C MET A 13 25.97 2.24 13.51
N VAL A 14 26.37 0.97 13.71
CA VAL A 14 25.64 -0.19 13.19
C VAL A 14 24.24 -0.28 13.78
N THR A 15 24.09 -0.08 15.10
CA THR A 15 22.76 -0.06 15.72
C THR A 15 21.87 1.05 15.19
N ILE A 16 22.42 2.26 14.98
CA ILE A 16 21.68 3.38 14.40
C ILE A 16 21.26 3.07 12.95
N LEU A 17 22.14 2.46 12.15
CA LEU A 17 21.83 2.07 10.78
C LEU A 17 20.66 1.08 10.70
N ILE A 18 20.64 0.06 11.58
CA ILE A 18 19.55 -0.93 11.63
C ILE A 18 18.21 -0.26 11.98
N ILE A 19 18.21 0.68 12.92
CA ILE A 19 17.00 1.44 13.31
C ILE A 19 16.49 2.27 12.12
N ILE A 20 17.40 2.93 11.38
CA ILE A 20 17.05 3.72 10.20
C ILE A 20 16.43 2.81 9.11
N ILE A 21 17.07 1.69 8.78
CA ILE A 21 16.55 0.75 7.76
C ILE A 21 15.16 0.23 8.16
N SER A 22 14.95 -0.13 9.43
CA SER A 22 13.65 -0.60 9.94
C SER A 22 12.57 0.48 9.89
N SER A 23 12.93 1.75 10.05
CA SER A 23 11.98 2.87 9.91
C SER A 23 11.59 3.13 8.45
N ILE A 24 12.51 2.89 7.52
CA ILE A 24 12.28 3.05 6.08
C ILE A 24 11.35 1.94 5.59
N GLN A 25 11.60 0.67 5.96
CA GLN A 25 10.76 -0.46 5.57
C GLN A 25 9.30 -0.25 5.96
N ARG A 26 9.04 0.16 7.22
CA ARG A 26 7.68 0.45 7.70
C ARG A 26 6.95 1.50 6.85
N ASN A 27 7.66 2.49 6.30
CA ASN A 27 7.03 3.50 5.45
C ASN A 27 6.73 2.99 4.03
N TYR A 28 7.52 2.03 3.52
CA TYR A 28 7.23 1.38 2.25
C TYR A 28 6.03 0.43 2.36
N ASP A 29 5.98 -0.38 3.42
CA ASP A 29 4.87 -1.30 3.65
C ASP A 29 3.52 -0.57 3.84
N ASN A 30 3.55 0.66 4.35
CA ASN A 30 2.34 1.47 4.58
C ASN A 30 1.87 2.27 3.35
N LYS A 31 2.59 2.21 2.22
CA LYS A 31 2.22 2.95 1.03
C LYS A 31 1.35 2.09 0.12
N SER A 32 0.04 2.10 0.36
CA SER A 32 -0.93 1.54 -0.59
C SER A 32 -0.90 2.35 -1.88
N PHE A 33 -0.61 1.69 -3.00
CA PHE A 33 -0.78 2.29 -4.31
C PHE A 33 -2.23 2.12 -4.76
N LYS A 34 -2.74 3.14 -5.45
CA LYS A 34 -4.11 3.15 -5.97
C LYS A 34 -4.10 3.62 -7.40
N MET A 35 -4.91 2.98 -8.23
CA MET A 35 -5.19 3.38 -9.60
C MET A 35 -6.58 4.02 -9.68
N LEU A 36 -6.73 5.04 -10.51
CA LEU A 36 -8.04 5.57 -10.87
C LEU A 36 -8.58 4.84 -12.10
N TYR A 37 -9.73 4.20 -11.96
CA TYR A 37 -10.41 3.48 -13.02
C TYR A 37 -11.74 4.15 -13.38
N LYS A 38 -11.97 4.40 -14.66
CA LYS A 38 -13.26 4.88 -15.15
C LYS A 38 -14.13 3.70 -15.56
N VAL A 39 -15.29 3.55 -14.92
CA VAL A 39 -16.27 2.51 -15.21
C VAL A 39 -16.77 2.64 -16.65
N GLN A 40 -16.75 1.54 -17.40
CA GLN A 40 -17.23 1.47 -18.78
C GLN A 40 -18.71 1.04 -18.84
N ALA A 41 -19.36 1.34 -19.96
CA ALA A 41 -20.76 1.00 -20.18
C ALA A 41 -21.01 -0.51 -20.01
N GLY A 42 -21.92 -0.87 -19.11
CA GLY A 42 -22.32 -2.26 -18.86
C GLY A 42 -21.39 -3.06 -17.95
N GLU A 43 -20.29 -2.49 -17.44
CA GLU A 43 -19.47 -3.15 -16.42
C GLU A 43 -20.20 -3.22 -15.08
N LYS A 44 -20.03 -4.34 -14.38
CA LYS A 44 -20.43 -4.49 -12.98
C LYS A 44 -19.20 -4.37 -12.08
N LEU A 45 -19.43 -4.00 -10.83
CA LEU A 45 -18.37 -3.92 -9.82
C LEU A 45 -17.62 -5.24 -9.66
N THR A 46 -18.34 -6.37 -9.76
CA THR A 46 -17.76 -7.73 -9.72
C THR A 46 -16.83 -8.05 -10.90
N ASP A 47 -17.06 -7.44 -12.07
CA ASP A 47 -16.18 -7.62 -13.23
C ASP A 47 -14.90 -6.80 -13.09
N ILE A 48 -15.03 -5.59 -12.54
CA ILE A 48 -13.89 -4.71 -12.24
C ILE A 48 -13.01 -5.33 -11.14
N ALA A 49 -13.63 -5.80 -10.05
CA ALA A 49 -12.98 -6.53 -8.97
C ALA A 49 -12.13 -7.70 -9.50
N ARG A 50 -12.74 -8.56 -10.33
CA ARG A 50 -12.06 -9.69 -10.97
C ARG A 50 -10.93 -9.27 -11.92
N LYS A 51 -11.10 -8.16 -12.63
CA LYS A 51 -10.09 -7.64 -13.58
C LYS A 51 -8.82 -7.19 -12.88
N PHE A 52 -8.95 -6.65 -11.66
CA PHE A 52 -7.83 -6.16 -10.88
C PHE A 52 -7.40 -7.09 -9.74
N ASP A 53 -8.03 -8.27 -9.64
CA ASP A 53 -7.78 -9.25 -8.57
C ASP A 53 -7.94 -8.65 -7.16
N VAL A 54 -9.01 -7.88 -6.97
CA VAL A 54 -9.37 -7.20 -5.72
C VAL A 54 -10.75 -7.68 -5.27
N ASP A 55 -10.97 -7.81 -3.96
CA ASP A 55 -12.29 -8.11 -3.41
C ASP A 55 -13.29 -6.96 -3.66
N VAL A 56 -14.54 -7.32 -3.98
CA VAL A 56 -15.61 -6.34 -4.24
C VAL A 56 -15.81 -5.41 -3.04
N GLU A 57 -15.88 -5.98 -1.83
CA GLU A 57 -16.04 -5.25 -0.57
C GLU A 57 -14.91 -4.22 -0.36
N THR A 58 -13.68 -4.55 -0.76
CA THR A 58 -12.55 -3.60 -0.67
C THR A 58 -12.76 -2.39 -1.58
N ILE A 59 -13.28 -2.60 -2.80
CA ILE A 59 -13.57 -1.48 -3.71
C ILE A 59 -14.74 -0.66 -3.18
N GLU A 60 -15.77 -1.30 -2.63
CA GLU A 60 -16.93 -0.64 -1.99
C GLU A 60 -16.50 0.27 -0.84
N ASP A 61 -15.69 -0.26 0.08
CA ASP A 61 -15.19 0.46 1.25
C ASP A 61 -14.33 1.67 0.87
N ILE A 62 -13.41 1.49 -0.08
CA ILE A 62 -12.52 2.58 -0.52
C ILE A 62 -13.32 3.70 -1.20
N ASN A 63 -14.33 3.35 -1.99
CA ASN A 63 -15.06 4.31 -2.81
C ASN A 63 -16.37 4.78 -2.17
N ASN A 64 -16.74 4.23 -1.00
CA ASN A 64 -18.04 4.42 -0.36
C ASN A 64 -19.20 4.18 -1.34
N CYS A 65 -19.11 3.13 -2.15
CA CYS A 65 -20.14 2.74 -3.12
C CYS A 65 -20.73 1.37 -2.77
N GLY A 66 -21.89 1.04 -3.35
CA GLY A 66 -22.46 -0.31 -3.26
C GLY A 66 -22.32 -1.08 -4.58
N GLU A 67 -23.01 -2.21 -4.66
CA GLU A 67 -22.92 -3.16 -5.78
C GLU A 67 -23.19 -2.55 -7.16
N TYR A 68 -24.03 -1.50 -7.22
CA TYR A 68 -24.39 -0.81 -8.46
C TYR A 68 -23.55 0.46 -8.66
N ILE A 69 -22.86 0.51 -9.80
CA ILE A 69 -22.04 1.63 -10.25
C ILE A 69 -22.52 2.13 -11.61
N ALA A 70 -22.49 3.45 -11.81
CA ALA A 70 -22.87 4.06 -13.07
C ALA A 70 -21.69 4.09 -14.05
N GLU A 71 -22.01 4.10 -15.35
CA GLU A 71 -21.02 4.38 -16.38
C GLU A 71 -20.35 5.74 -16.13
N GLY A 72 -19.03 5.77 -16.30
CA GLY A 72 -18.23 6.99 -16.15
C GLY A 72 -17.87 7.35 -14.71
N THR A 73 -18.37 6.61 -13.71
CA THR A 73 -17.87 6.70 -12.33
C THR A 73 -16.36 6.46 -12.29
N ILE A 74 -15.64 7.22 -11.47
CA ILE A 74 -14.23 7.01 -11.20
C ILE A 74 -14.11 6.26 -9.88
N LEU A 75 -13.47 5.10 -9.92
CA LEU A 75 -13.17 4.28 -8.75
C LEU A 75 -11.66 4.32 -8.45
N GLU A 76 -11.31 4.46 -7.18
CA GLU A 76 -10.01 4.13 -6.65
C GLU A 76 -9.91 2.61 -6.48
N ILE A 77 -8.99 1.98 -7.21
CA ILE A 77 -8.71 0.55 -7.13
C ILE A 77 -7.35 0.37 -6.46
N PRO A 78 -7.25 -0.37 -5.34
CA PRO A 78 -5.96 -0.68 -4.74
C PRO A 78 -5.16 -1.56 -5.70
N ILE A 79 -3.87 -1.25 -5.81
CA ILE A 79 -2.91 -2.04 -6.56
C ILE A 79 -1.75 -2.33 -5.61
N ASP A 80 -1.51 -3.61 -5.35
CA ASP A 80 -0.37 -4.09 -4.58
C ASP A 80 0.79 -4.48 -5.51
#